data_AF-X0WEB6-F1
#
_entry.id   AF-X0WEB6-F1
#
_cell.length_a   1.000
_cell.length_b   1.000
_cell.length_c   1.000
_cell.angle_alpha   90.00
_cell.angle_beta   90.00
_cell.angle_gamma   90.00
#
_symmetry.space_group_name_H-M   'P 1'
#
loop_
_entity.id
_entity.type
_entity.pdbx_description
1 polymer ?
#
loop_
_entity_poly.entity_id
_entity_poly.type
_entity_poly.pdbx_seq_one_letter_code
_entity_poly.pdbx_strand_id
1 'polypeptide(L)'
;MLLGLGLVVLPFLQHGLKELVDRPRPTEDLVDLRAGFSSPSFPSGHVMSPALLYGFLLYVSPRLAVPHVLKAALVGWCAFVLVIAGPAQVYMGVHWASDVAGGYAWAVVLLLPLVYADQIMSRRRW
;
A
#
# COMPACT_ATOMS: atom_id res chain seq x y z
N MET A 1 -0.22 -13.60 11.98
CA MET A 1 1.25 -13.47 12.11
C MET A 1 1.91 -12.87 10.87
N LEU A 2 1.68 -13.40 9.66
CA LEU A 2 2.35 -12.92 8.44
C LEU A 2 2.05 -11.45 8.08
N LEU A 3 0.79 -11.03 8.11
CA LEU A 3 0.45 -9.60 7.90
C LEU A 3 1.13 -8.71 8.96
N GLY A 4 1.20 -9.16 10.21
CA GLY A 4 1.89 -8.43 11.28
C GLY A 4 3.38 -8.24 11.00
N LEU A 5 4.06 -9.27 10.47
CA LEU A 5 5.44 -9.14 10.01
C LEU A 5 5.57 -8.11 8.87
N GLY A 6 4.67 -8.18 7.90
CA GLY A 6 4.62 -7.19 6.81
C GLY A 6 4.46 -5.76 7.31
N LEU A 7 3.57 -5.54 8.27
CA LEU A 7 3.34 -4.22 8.87
C LEU A 7 4.52 -3.72 9.70
N VAL A 8 5.32 -4.61 10.29
CA VAL A 8 6.56 -4.24 10.99
C VAL A 8 7.66 -3.89 10.00
N VAL A 9 7.83 -4.64 8.90
CA VAL A 9 8.87 -4.40 7.89
C VAL A 9 8.60 -3.13 7.07
N LEU A 10 7.33 -2.87 6.78
CA LEU A 10 6.89 -1.75 5.95
C LEU A 10 7.47 -0.37 6.33
N PRO A 11 7.39 0.11 7.59
CA PRO A 11 7.92 1.44 7.93
C PRO A 11 9.44 1.55 7.76
N PHE A 12 10.20 0.49 8.06
CA PHE A 12 11.65 0.50 7.85
C PHE A 12 12.00 0.57 6.36
N LEU A 13 11.30 -0.20 5.52
CA LEU A 13 11.50 -0.13 4.08
C LEU A 13 11.11 1.24 3.52
N GLN A 14 9.97 1.80 3.95
CA GLN A 14 9.54 3.14 3.53
C GLN A 14 10.57 4.22 3.90
N HIS A 15 11.07 4.17 5.13
CA HIS A 15 12.06 5.13 5.61
C HIS A 15 13.38 4.99 4.83
N GLY A 16 13.92 3.78 4.69
CA GLY A 16 15.15 3.55 3.92
C GLY A 16 15.04 3.97 2.46
N LEU A 17 13.88 3.73 1.80
CA LEU A 17 13.65 4.19 0.43
C LEU A 17 13.52 5.71 0.34
N LYS A 18 12.93 6.35 1.36
CA LYS A 18 12.83 7.82 1.42
C LYS A 18 14.20 8.47 1.51
N GLU A 19 15.07 7.96 2.37
CA GLU A 19 16.43 8.47 2.51
C GLU A 19 17.31 8.16 1.30
N LEU A 20 17.16 6.97 0.71
CA LEU A 20 17.94 6.56 -0.46
C LEU A 20 17.63 7.38 -1.70
N VAL A 21 16.34 7.70 -1.93
CA VAL A 21 15.90 8.41 -3.13
C VAL A 21 15.88 9.93 -2.92
N ASP A 22 15.64 10.38 -1.67
CA ASP A 22 15.60 11.77 -1.22
C ASP A 22 14.89 12.73 -2.20
N ARG A 23 13.76 12.28 -2.72
CA ARG A 23 13.08 13.00 -3.80
C ARG A 23 12.32 14.22 -3.26
N PRO A 24 12.46 15.40 -3.89
CA PRO A 24 11.66 16.56 -3.52
C PRO A 24 10.16 16.33 -3.82
N ARG A 25 9.30 16.97 -3.01
CA ARG A 25 7.85 17.01 -3.24
C ARG A 25 7.49 18.03 -4.32
N PRO A 26 6.28 17.94 -4.90
CA PRO A 26 5.75 19.04 -5.69
C PRO A 26 5.69 20.32 -4.84
N THR A 27 5.96 21.48 -5.46
CA THR A 27 5.93 22.81 -4.84
C THR A 27 4.74 23.62 -5.37
N GLU A 28 4.37 24.70 -4.67
CA GLU A 28 3.24 25.58 -5.06
C GLU A 28 3.39 26.16 -6.47
N ASP A 29 4.63 26.29 -6.95
CA ASP A 29 4.94 26.76 -8.31
C ASP A 29 4.44 25.81 -9.41
N LEU A 30 4.21 24.54 -9.07
CA LEU A 30 3.86 23.47 -10.00
C LEU A 30 2.45 22.91 -9.77
N VAL A 31 1.90 23.02 -8.55
CA VAL A 31 0.59 22.50 -8.17
C VAL A 31 0.01 23.25 -6.97
N ASP A 32 -1.32 23.33 -6.90
CA ASP A 32 -2.08 23.81 -5.73
C ASP A 32 -1.87 22.85 -4.54
N LEU A 33 -1.08 23.28 -3.54
CA LEU A 33 -0.78 22.46 -2.37
C LEU A 33 -1.96 22.47 -1.39
N ARG A 34 -2.47 21.27 -1.09
CA ARG A 34 -3.62 21.10 -0.18
C ARG A 34 -3.26 20.47 1.17
N ALA A 35 -2.00 20.08 1.34
CA ALA A 35 -1.41 19.61 2.59
C ALA A 35 0.13 19.74 2.53
N GLY A 36 0.79 19.94 3.68
CA GLY A 36 2.26 20.07 3.78
C GLY A 36 2.93 18.89 4.49
N PHE A 37 4.08 18.45 3.99
CA PHE A 37 4.88 17.36 4.56
C PHE A 37 6.38 17.64 4.42
N SER A 38 7.15 17.36 5.46
CA SER A 38 8.61 17.59 5.51
C SER A 38 9.49 16.39 5.11
N SER A 39 8.89 15.24 4.82
CA SER A 39 9.62 14.03 4.42
C SER A 39 9.76 13.90 2.90
N PRO A 40 10.77 13.17 2.38
CA PRO A 40 10.94 12.91 0.96
C PRO A 40 9.67 12.33 0.30
N SER A 41 9.46 12.63 -0.98
CA SER A 41 8.23 12.32 -1.70
C SER A 41 8.10 10.85 -2.09
N PHE A 42 9.21 10.18 -2.44
CA PHE A 42 9.21 8.80 -2.90
C PHE A 42 9.53 7.78 -1.79
N PRO A 43 8.89 6.60 -1.77
CA PRO A 43 7.59 6.30 -2.38
C PRO A 43 6.45 6.94 -1.56
N SER A 44 5.24 6.95 -2.12
CA SER A 44 4.06 7.41 -1.37
C SER A 44 3.66 6.40 -0.29
N GLY A 45 3.81 6.79 0.99
CA GLY A 45 3.43 5.96 2.13
C GLY A 45 1.91 5.75 2.23
N HIS A 46 1.12 6.78 1.89
CA HIS A 46 -0.34 6.70 1.80
C HIS A 46 -0.85 5.82 0.65
N VAL A 47 0.04 5.36 -0.24
CA VAL A 47 -0.27 4.37 -1.27
C VAL A 47 0.29 3.01 -0.87
N MET A 48 1.56 2.95 -0.47
CA MET A 48 2.25 1.70 -0.16
C MET A 48 1.63 0.97 1.04
N SER A 49 1.29 1.67 2.12
CA SER A 49 0.70 1.08 3.33
C SER A 49 -0.68 0.46 3.09
N PRO A 50 -1.67 1.19 2.53
CA PRO A 50 -2.95 0.58 2.20
C PRO A 50 -2.81 -0.49 1.10
N ALA A 51 -1.89 -0.34 0.13
CA ALA A 51 -1.66 -1.36 -0.87
C ALA A 51 -1.22 -2.70 -0.26
N LEU A 52 -0.33 -2.69 0.75
CA LEU A 52 0.05 -3.90 1.47
C LEU A 52 -1.14 -4.48 2.25
N LEU A 53 -1.81 -3.65 3.06
CA LEU A 53 -2.88 -4.10 3.96
C LEU A 53 -4.10 -4.62 3.18
N TYR A 54 -4.70 -3.77 2.33
CA TYR A 54 -5.91 -4.11 1.58
C TYR A 54 -5.63 -5.12 0.47
N GLY A 55 -4.42 -5.13 -0.10
CA GLY A 55 -3.97 -6.19 -1.01
C GLY A 55 -3.93 -7.56 -0.33
N PHE A 56 -3.38 -7.64 0.89
CA PHE A 56 -3.38 -8.88 1.67
C PHE A 56 -4.79 -9.30 2.09
N LEU A 57 -5.65 -8.36 2.49
CA LEU A 57 -7.05 -8.64 2.81
C LEU A 57 -7.83 -9.19 1.61
N LEU A 58 -7.63 -8.61 0.41
CA LEU A 58 -8.21 -9.15 -0.81
C LEU A 58 -7.75 -10.58 -1.08
N TYR A 59 -6.45 -10.84 -0.92
CA TYR A 59 -5.87 -12.17 -1.11
C TYR A 59 -6.49 -13.23 -0.17
N VAL A 60 -6.69 -12.92 1.12
CA VAL A 60 -7.27 -13.89 2.08
C VAL A 60 -8.80 -13.95 2.02
N SER A 61 -9.46 -12.92 1.48
CA SER A 61 -10.92 -12.78 1.47
C SER A 61 -11.70 -14.00 0.96
N PRO A 62 -11.25 -14.76 -0.07
CA PRO A 62 -12.01 -15.91 -0.55
C PRO A 62 -12.11 -17.03 0.50
N ARG A 63 -11.09 -17.16 1.36
CA ARG A 63 -10.96 -18.20 2.38
C ARG A 63 -11.69 -17.86 3.69
N LEU A 64 -12.20 -16.62 3.82
CA LEU A 64 -12.95 -16.23 4.99
C LEU A 64 -14.32 -16.93 5.01
N ALA A 65 -14.61 -17.57 6.14
CA ALA A 65 -15.90 -18.19 6.45
C ALA A 65 -16.90 -17.12 6.93
N VAL A 66 -17.23 -16.18 6.04
CA VAL A 66 -18.18 -15.09 6.28
C VAL A 66 -19.29 -15.09 5.21
N PRO A 67 -20.47 -14.52 5.48
CA PRO A 67 -21.54 -14.45 4.49
C PRO A 67 -21.09 -13.74 3.20
N HIS A 68 -21.65 -14.16 2.06
CA HIS A 68 -21.29 -13.63 0.74
C HIS A 68 -21.42 -12.10 0.64
N VAL A 69 -22.44 -11.52 1.29
CA VAL A 69 -22.66 -10.07 1.31
C VAL A 69 -21.50 -9.34 2.01
N LEU A 70 -21.04 -9.85 3.16
CA LEU A 70 -19.90 -9.25 3.87
C LEU A 70 -18.60 -9.42 3.08
N LYS A 71 -18.43 -10.57 2.41
CA LYS A 71 -17.28 -10.81 1.53
C LYS A 71 -17.26 -9.83 0.35
N ALA A 72 -18.41 -9.61 -0.30
CA ALA A 72 -18.55 -8.65 -1.39
C ALA A 72 -18.29 -7.22 -0.92
N ALA A 73 -18.81 -6.83 0.25
CA ALA A 73 -18.56 -5.52 0.84
C ALA A 73 -17.06 -5.31 1.17
N LEU A 74 -16.40 -6.33 1.74
CA LEU A 74 -14.95 -6.29 2.01
C LEU A 74 -14.16 -6.10 0.71
N VAL A 75 -14.45 -6.90 -0.31
CA VAL A 75 -13.76 -6.81 -1.61
C VAL A 75 -13.99 -5.45 -2.27
N GLY A 76 -15.23 -4.97 -2.29
CA GLY A 76 -15.59 -3.66 -2.82
C GLY A 76 -14.86 -2.52 -2.10
N TRP A 77 -14.81 -2.56 -0.77
CA TRP A 77 -14.09 -1.57 0.03
C TRP A 77 -12.58 -1.59 -0.23
N CYS A 78 -11.96 -2.78 -0.24
CA CYS A 78 -10.53 -2.90 -0.52
C CYS A 78 -10.19 -2.37 -1.92
N ALA A 79 -10.99 -2.74 -2.93
CA ALA A 79 -10.81 -2.27 -4.29
C ALA A 79 -10.95 -0.74 -4.38
N PHE A 80 -11.97 -0.18 -3.73
CA PHE A 80 -12.18 1.28 -3.66
C PHE A 80 -10.95 1.98 -3.08
N VAL A 81 -10.46 1.54 -1.92
CA VAL A 81 -9.28 2.15 -1.27
C VAL A 81 -8.05 2.05 -2.18
N LEU A 82 -7.80 0.89 -2.78
CA LEU A 82 -6.64 0.67 -3.66
C LEU A 82 -6.70 1.57 -4.90
N VAL A 83 -7.87 1.79 -5.47
CA VAL A 83 -8.03 2.65 -6.65
C VAL A 83 -7.92 4.13 -6.29
N ILE A 84 -8.51 4.57 -5.18
CA ILE A 84 -8.58 6.00 -4.83
C ILE A 84 -7.33 6.53 -4.14
N ALA A 85 -6.57 5.66 -3.45
CA ALA A 85 -5.40 6.07 -2.66
C ALA A 85 -4.36 6.80 -3.52
N GLY A 86 -4.09 6.35 -4.74
CA GLY A 86 -3.14 7.00 -5.65
C GLY A 86 -3.58 8.38 -6.14
N PRO A 87 -4.71 8.47 -6.87
CA PRO A 87 -5.23 9.72 -7.41
C PRO A 87 -5.43 10.81 -6.34
N ALA A 88 -5.88 10.44 -5.14
CA ALA A 88 -6.05 11.39 -4.03
C ALA A 88 -4.73 12.11 -3.69
N GLN A 89 -3.60 11.41 -3.71
CA GLN A 89 -2.29 11.98 -3.35
C GLN A 89 -1.74 12.92 -4.44
N VAL A 90 -2.01 12.61 -5.70
CA VAL A 90 -1.66 13.49 -6.83
C VAL A 90 -2.55 14.73 -6.83
N TYR A 91 -3.86 14.55 -6.61
CA TYR A 91 -4.84 15.63 -6.55
C TYR A 91 -4.58 16.63 -5.41
N MET A 92 -4.12 16.14 -4.26
CA MET A 92 -3.72 17.00 -3.13
C MET A 92 -2.39 17.74 -3.36
N GLY A 93 -1.68 17.44 -4.48
CA GLY A 93 -0.40 18.06 -4.81
C GLY A 93 0.77 17.58 -3.96
N VAL A 94 0.60 16.52 -3.16
CA VAL A 94 1.64 16.09 -2.19
C VAL A 94 2.59 15.04 -2.73
N HIS A 95 2.24 14.39 -3.84
CA HIS A 95 3.03 13.33 -4.47
C HIS A 95 2.97 13.40 -6.00
N TRP A 96 4.08 13.05 -6.65
CA TRP A 96 4.12 12.81 -8.08
C TRP A 96 3.42 11.50 -8.45
N ALA A 97 2.91 11.39 -9.67
CA ALA A 97 2.32 10.13 -10.18
C ALA A 97 3.31 8.95 -10.09
N SER A 98 4.60 9.19 -10.27
CA SER A 98 5.64 8.17 -10.10
C SER A 98 5.90 7.77 -8.64
N ASP A 99 5.64 8.63 -7.66
CA ASP A 99 5.70 8.26 -6.23
C ASP A 99 4.57 7.30 -5.86
N VAL A 100 3.41 7.52 -6.47
CA VAL A 100 2.23 6.65 -6.36
C VAL A 100 2.51 5.30 -7.02
N ALA A 101 3.00 5.29 -8.27
CA ALA A 101 3.38 4.06 -8.96
C ALA A 101 4.45 3.27 -8.19
N GLY A 102 5.46 3.96 -7.66
CA GLY A 102 6.48 3.36 -6.78
C GLY A 102 5.89 2.80 -5.49
N GLY A 103 4.92 3.48 -4.89
CA GLY A 103 4.20 2.99 -3.71
C GLY A 103 3.48 1.67 -3.97
N TYR A 104 2.76 1.55 -5.09
CA TYR A 104 2.14 0.27 -5.48
C TYR A 104 3.16 -0.81 -5.78
N ALA A 105 4.24 -0.49 -6.52
CA ALA A 105 5.28 -1.46 -6.87
C ALA A 105 5.97 -2.03 -5.62
N TRP A 106 6.38 -1.17 -4.69
CA TRP A 106 7.02 -1.60 -3.45
C TRP A 106 6.07 -2.34 -2.51
N ALA A 107 4.77 -2.01 -2.53
CA ALA A 107 3.77 -2.80 -1.82
C ALA A 107 3.66 -4.22 -2.39
N VAL A 108 3.69 -4.39 -3.72
CA VAL A 108 3.70 -5.72 -4.36
C VAL A 108 4.96 -6.49 -3.97
N VAL A 109 6.13 -5.86 -4.00
CA VAL A 109 7.40 -6.49 -3.57
C VAL A 109 7.31 -7.03 -2.14
N LEU A 110 6.68 -6.30 -1.22
CA LEU A 110 6.44 -6.80 0.14
C LEU A 110 5.33 -7.84 0.23
N LEU A 111 4.27 -7.72 -0.58
CA LEU A 111 3.11 -8.59 -0.52
C LEU A 111 3.40 -10.00 -1.05
N LEU A 112 4.19 -10.12 -2.12
CA LEU A 112 4.53 -11.40 -2.75
C LEU A 112 5.13 -12.43 -1.78
N PRO A 113 6.19 -12.13 -0.99
CA PRO A 113 6.74 -13.10 -0.04
C PRO A 113 5.76 -13.45 1.08
N LEU A 114 4.88 -12.52 1.50
CA LEU A 114 3.85 -12.82 2.49
C LEU A 114 2.82 -13.81 1.97
N VAL A 115 2.35 -13.59 0.73
CA VAL A 115 1.44 -14.51 0.03
C VAL A 115 2.11 -15.87 -0.15
N TYR A 116 3.36 -15.90 -0.59
CA TYR A 116 4.11 -17.13 -0.79
C TYR A 116 4.28 -17.92 0.52
N ALA A 117 4.68 -17.25 1.60
CA ALA A 117 4.80 -17.86 2.93
C ALA A 117 3.46 -18.42 3.42
N ASP A 118 2.37 -17.66 3.23
CA ASP A 118 1.02 -18.08 3.60
C ASP A 118 0.59 -19.34 2.84
N GLN A 119 0.85 -19.41 1.53
CA GLN A 119 0.55 -20.59 0.71
C GLN A 119 1.32 -21.83 1.20
N ILE A 120 2.60 -21.69 1.56
CA ILE A 120 3.40 -22.80 2.07
C ILE A 120 2.86 -23.28 3.41
N MET A 121 2.54 -22.35 4.31
CA MET A 121 2.00 -22.67 5.63
C MET A 121 0.62 -23.33 5.52
N SER A 122 -0.22 -22.88 4.58
CA SER A 122 -1.55 -23.48 4.36
C SER A 122 -1.44 -24.89 3.76
N ARG A 123 -0.45 -25.15 2.91
CA ARG A 123 -0.20 -26.49 2.33
C ARG A 123 0.30 -27.51 3.36
N ARG A 124 1.00 -27.07 4.41
CA ARG A 124 1.54 -27.94 5.47
C ARG A 124 0.55 -28.28 6.58
N ARG A 125 -0.62 -27.64 6.60
CA ARG A 125 -1.69 -27.87 7.60
C ARG A 125 -2.67 -28.97 7.21
N TRP A 126 -2.47 -29.58 6.05
CA TRP A 126 -3.16 -30.76 5.53
C TRP A 126 -2.12 -31.83 5.23
#